data_AF-A0A2M6XAH0-F1
#
_entry.id   AF-A0A2M6XAH0-F1
#
_cell.length_a   1.000
_cell.length_b   1.000
_cell.length_c   1.000
_cell.angle_alpha   90.00
_cell.angle_beta   90.00
_cell.angle_gamma   90.00
#
_symmetry.space_group_name_H-M   'P 1'
#
loop_
_entity.id
_entity.type
_entity.pdbx_description
1 polymer ?
#
loop_
_entity_poly.entity_id
_entity_poly.type
_entity_poly.pdbx_seq_one_letter_code
_entity_poly.pdbx_strand_id
1 'polypeptide(L)'
;MPVPNSNYPSGQTADDQPLDMTNDPDLAGPMPPVAPGANEPIIAAPVRPAGPAAVFQPEPIVAEPLPDQPVEVNPVPDFSPIAPPAVPPPAVTTGGQPEAPPSPSQIEDPQVAAMGAAEVSPPSGEVAGMHSGGSASSILKKLGLILLVFLLLGAVGFGLFRFVVPKFLGNKSPDSNGPQTKLTYWGLWEPEAVMDQVINEWNQAHPEAAVDYVLQSPQEYRERLQSALARGEGPDIFRFHLTWTPMFEQELEPIPSAVFSAAEFESSFYPVAVEHLRANAGLLGIPLMMDNLALFYNDEIFQMAGKTPPTTWEELRQTALDLTVKDQDGRISVAGVPLGTTSNVDHWSDILGLMMLQNGIDLANPGLCTMQTTGEVCLGADALTFFTLFTQADGVWDETMPNSTLAFATGKAAMYFGPSWRIFEIQQLNPQLKFKVAPVPQLSTSGWISWASFWVEGVAKKSSLKKQAWEFLQFLASQDTMEKLYQSSSQTRLFGEIYSRRQMGPALSQNPLLKPFVDQAAYAQTWYLCSRTFDNGLNDRMIKYFEDAVNAVNRGESAKEALQTTTSGISQLLSQYGLAASAPR
;
A
#
# COMPACT_ATOMS: atom_id res chain seq x y z
N MET A 1 -50.57 12.09 -18.56
CA MET A 1 -51.29 11.62 -19.76
C MET A 1 -50.25 11.21 -20.81
N PRO A 2 -50.49 10.19 -21.65
CA PRO A 2 -49.46 9.57 -22.49
C PRO A 2 -49.53 9.94 -24.00
N VAL A 3 -48.65 9.29 -24.77
CA VAL A 3 -48.36 9.24 -26.23
C VAL A 3 -49.56 9.34 -27.21
N PRO A 4 -49.34 9.65 -28.51
CA PRO A 4 -49.22 8.55 -29.51
C PRO A 4 -48.29 8.73 -30.74
N ASN A 5 -47.51 7.67 -31.01
CA ASN A 5 -47.24 6.92 -32.27
C ASN A 5 -47.32 7.55 -33.68
N SER A 6 -46.42 7.10 -34.58
CA SER A 6 -46.66 6.08 -35.65
C SER A 6 -45.49 6.00 -36.67
N ASN A 7 -45.25 4.99 -37.52
CA ASN A 7 -45.46 3.51 -37.64
C ASN A 7 -44.45 3.00 -38.73
N TYR A 8 -43.95 1.74 -38.82
CA TYR A 8 -44.57 0.40 -39.07
C TYR A 8 -45.39 0.28 -40.38
N PRO A 9 -45.63 -0.92 -40.99
CA PRO A 9 -45.43 -2.34 -40.57
C PRO A 9 -44.16 -3.02 -41.16
N SER A 10 -43.72 -4.28 -40.93
CA SER A 10 -44.09 -5.50 -40.15
C SER A 10 -45.02 -6.62 -40.74
N GLY A 11 -44.44 -7.78 -41.11
CA GLY A 11 -45.13 -9.09 -41.33
C GLY A 11 -44.24 -10.12 -42.06
N GLN A 12 -44.45 -11.46 -42.08
CA GLN A 12 -45.36 -12.44 -41.42
C GLN A 12 -44.92 -13.88 -41.91
N THR A 13 -45.19 -15.08 -41.36
CA THR A 13 -45.54 -15.70 -40.03
C THR A 13 -45.56 -17.26 -40.19
N ALA A 14 -45.47 -18.05 -39.09
CA ALA A 14 -45.89 -19.49 -38.97
C ALA A 14 -45.05 -20.58 -39.71
N ASP A 15 -45.04 -21.89 -39.34
CA ASP A 15 -45.42 -22.63 -38.10
C ASP A 15 -44.80 -24.06 -38.05
N ASP A 16 -44.84 -24.69 -36.85
CA ASP A 16 -44.86 -26.13 -36.51
C ASP A 16 -43.65 -27.11 -36.76
N GLN A 17 -43.77 -28.30 -36.14
CA GLN A 17 -42.71 -29.32 -35.87
C GLN A 17 -43.04 -30.74 -36.44
N PRO A 18 -42.44 -31.86 -35.96
CA PRO A 18 -41.03 -32.29 -35.99
C PRO A 18 -40.84 -33.61 -36.76
N LEU A 19 -39.58 -34.07 -36.97
CA LEU A 19 -39.29 -35.47 -37.37
C LEU A 19 -38.05 -36.06 -36.67
N ASP A 20 -38.20 -37.31 -36.23
CA ASP A 20 -37.17 -38.26 -35.81
C ASP A 20 -37.47 -39.61 -36.51
N MET A 21 -36.46 -40.26 -37.09
CA MET A 21 -36.50 -41.68 -37.49
C MET A 21 -35.07 -42.25 -37.61
N THR A 22 -34.93 -43.51 -37.21
CA THR A 22 -33.68 -44.29 -37.16
C THR A 22 -33.55 -45.29 -38.33
N ASN A 23 -32.41 -46.02 -38.38
CA ASN A 23 -32.23 -47.34 -39.03
C ASN A 23 -32.13 -47.35 -40.60
N ASP A 24 -31.36 -48.24 -41.28
CA ASP A 24 -30.41 -49.31 -40.87
C ASP A 24 -29.26 -49.52 -41.94
N PRO A 25 -28.73 -50.71 -42.35
CA PRO A 25 -27.26 -50.92 -42.40
C PRO A 25 -26.68 -51.31 -43.80
N ASP A 26 -25.36 -51.56 -43.89
CA ASP A 26 -24.78 -52.92 -44.15
C ASP A 26 -23.21 -52.93 -44.15
N LEU A 27 -22.63 -54.15 -44.15
CA LEU A 27 -21.24 -54.60 -44.39
C LEU A 27 -20.24 -54.60 -43.21
N ALA A 28 -19.66 -55.79 -42.95
CA ALA A 28 -18.71 -56.04 -41.86
C ALA A 28 -17.68 -57.18 -42.13
N GLY A 29 -16.44 -57.00 -41.63
CA GLY A 29 -15.45 -58.06 -41.35
C GLY A 29 -14.56 -58.56 -42.51
N PRO A 30 -13.51 -59.38 -42.24
CA PRO A 30 -13.08 -59.93 -40.94
C PRO A 30 -11.60 -59.67 -40.54
N MET A 31 -11.26 -60.03 -39.29
CA MET A 31 -9.89 -60.18 -38.69
C MET A 31 -9.49 -61.69 -38.64
N PRO A 32 -8.24 -62.16 -38.31
CA PRO A 32 -7.33 -61.77 -37.18
C PRO A 32 -5.79 -61.96 -37.50
N PRO A 33 -4.81 -62.25 -36.59
CA PRO A 33 -4.72 -62.23 -35.11
C PRO A 33 -3.46 -61.58 -34.42
N VAL A 34 -3.67 -61.23 -33.13
CA VAL A 34 -2.83 -60.93 -31.94
C VAL A 34 -1.34 -61.38 -31.82
N ALA A 35 -0.46 -60.50 -31.27
CA ALA A 35 0.62 -60.80 -30.27
C ALA A 35 1.16 -59.51 -29.55
N PRO A 36 1.75 -59.55 -28.31
CA PRO A 36 1.95 -58.34 -27.46
C PRO A 36 3.36 -58.06 -26.85
N GLY A 37 3.53 -56.87 -26.24
CA GLY A 37 4.65 -56.46 -25.33
C GLY A 37 5.39 -55.18 -25.78
N ALA A 38 6.03 -54.35 -24.94
CA ALA A 38 6.09 -54.22 -23.47
C ALA A 38 6.56 -52.78 -23.08
N ASN A 39 6.55 -52.40 -21.79
CA ASN A 39 7.03 -51.08 -21.30
C ASN A 39 8.56 -51.01 -21.20
N GLU A 40 9.16 -49.84 -21.52
CA GLU A 40 10.33 -49.25 -20.81
C GLU A 40 10.49 -47.74 -21.20
N PRO A 41 11.27 -46.92 -20.45
CA PRO A 41 11.13 -45.46 -20.47
C PRO A 41 11.97 -44.71 -21.52
N ILE A 42 11.51 -43.51 -21.89
CA ILE A 42 12.27 -42.56 -22.73
C ILE A 42 13.32 -41.84 -21.88
N ILE A 43 14.60 -42.06 -22.20
CA ILE A 43 15.73 -41.30 -21.64
C ILE A 43 15.89 -39.99 -22.42
N ALA A 44 16.00 -38.87 -21.71
CA ALA A 44 16.23 -37.56 -22.31
C ALA A 44 17.64 -37.43 -22.90
N ALA A 45 17.75 -36.88 -24.11
CA ALA A 45 19.04 -36.60 -24.75
C ALA A 45 19.70 -35.33 -24.18
N PRO A 46 21.04 -35.29 -24.02
CA PRO A 46 21.73 -34.15 -23.42
C PRO A 46 21.79 -32.93 -24.36
N VAL A 47 21.44 -31.76 -23.83
CA VAL A 47 21.61 -30.46 -24.50
C VAL A 47 23.09 -30.13 -24.64
N ARG A 48 23.51 -29.64 -25.82
CA ARG A 48 24.88 -29.16 -26.06
C ARG A 48 25.01 -27.68 -25.66
N PRO A 49 26.15 -27.23 -25.11
CA PRO A 49 26.38 -25.82 -24.82
C PRO A 49 26.50 -25.00 -26.12
N ALA A 50 26.05 -23.75 -26.07
CA ALA A 50 26.19 -22.80 -27.18
C ALA A 50 27.65 -22.31 -27.31
N GLY A 51 28.09 -22.09 -28.55
CA GLY A 51 29.35 -21.40 -28.85
C GLY A 51 29.20 -19.87 -28.81
N PRO A 52 30.32 -19.11 -28.75
CA PRO A 52 30.29 -17.66 -28.72
C PRO A 52 29.74 -17.06 -30.02
N ALA A 53 28.99 -15.96 -29.89
CA ALA A 53 28.41 -15.24 -31.02
C ALA A 53 29.49 -14.53 -31.87
N ALA A 54 29.27 -14.48 -33.20
CA ALA A 54 30.14 -13.77 -34.12
C ALA A 54 29.82 -12.26 -34.12
N VAL A 55 30.85 -11.42 -34.11
CA VAL A 55 30.71 -9.97 -34.19
C VAL A 55 30.37 -9.55 -35.63
N PHE A 56 29.26 -8.85 -35.80
CA PHE A 56 28.92 -8.16 -37.04
C PHE A 56 29.33 -6.68 -36.93
N GLN A 57 30.01 -6.16 -37.96
CA GLN A 57 30.27 -4.72 -38.10
C GLN A 57 29.38 -4.15 -39.21
N PRO A 58 28.65 -3.04 -38.99
CA PRO A 58 27.97 -2.31 -40.06
C PRO A 58 28.94 -1.35 -40.78
N GLU A 59 28.84 -1.27 -42.11
CA GLU A 59 29.53 -0.24 -42.90
C GLU A 59 28.81 1.12 -42.80
N PRO A 60 29.52 2.26 -42.96
CA PRO A 60 28.96 3.59 -42.78
C PRO A 60 28.05 4.01 -43.94
N ILE A 61 26.83 4.44 -43.63
CA ILE A 61 25.92 5.08 -44.59
C ILE A 61 26.30 6.56 -44.74
N VAL A 62 26.54 7.00 -45.97
CA VAL A 62 26.73 8.42 -46.31
C VAL A 62 25.37 9.08 -46.48
N ALA A 63 25.13 10.20 -45.80
CA ALA A 63 23.92 11.01 -45.95
C ALA A 63 24.12 12.12 -46.99
N GLU A 64 23.18 12.24 -47.94
CA GLU A 64 23.08 13.41 -48.82
C GLU A 64 22.27 14.53 -48.15
N PRO A 65 22.61 15.82 -48.37
CA PRO A 65 21.86 16.94 -47.79
C PRO A 65 20.57 17.23 -48.56
N LEU A 66 19.49 17.50 -47.83
CA LEU A 66 18.24 18.03 -48.39
C LEU A 66 18.37 19.55 -48.69
N PRO A 67 17.64 20.08 -49.69
CA PRO A 67 17.77 21.48 -50.11
C PRO A 67 17.04 22.46 -49.19
N ASP A 68 17.63 23.64 -48.99
CA ASP A 68 17.03 24.75 -48.24
C ASP A 68 15.67 25.20 -48.81
N GLN A 69 14.71 25.51 -47.93
CA GLN A 69 13.54 26.33 -48.22
C GLN A 69 13.38 27.37 -47.10
N PRO A 70 13.14 28.66 -47.42
CA PRO A 70 13.06 29.71 -46.40
C PRO A 70 11.76 29.63 -45.60
N VAL A 71 11.88 29.65 -44.26
CA VAL A 71 10.73 29.70 -43.36
C VAL A 71 10.27 31.16 -43.17
N GLU A 72 8.99 31.42 -43.43
CA GLU A 72 8.37 32.73 -43.25
C GLU A 72 8.03 32.99 -41.77
N VAL A 73 8.70 33.96 -41.16
CA VAL A 73 8.56 34.27 -39.72
C VAL A 73 7.39 35.22 -39.50
N ASN A 74 6.25 34.68 -39.07
CA ASN A 74 5.13 35.48 -38.56
C ASN A 74 5.41 35.97 -37.12
N PRO A 75 5.03 37.21 -36.76
CA PRO A 75 5.31 37.77 -35.44
C PRO A 75 4.46 37.12 -34.33
N VAL A 76 5.07 36.96 -33.15
CA VAL A 76 4.42 36.44 -31.94
C VAL A 76 3.40 37.45 -31.39
N PRO A 77 2.18 37.04 -30.97
CA PRO A 77 1.23 37.95 -30.31
C PRO A 77 1.68 38.37 -28.90
N ASP A 78 1.42 39.63 -28.55
CA ASP A 78 1.56 40.15 -27.18
C ASP A 78 0.46 39.56 -26.27
N PHE A 79 0.87 38.89 -25.20
CA PHE A 79 -0.01 38.35 -24.16
C PHE A 79 0.26 38.98 -22.79
N SER A 80 0.26 40.31 -22.74
CA SER A 80 0.10 41.07 -21.49
C SER A 80 -1.08 40.54 -20.65
N PRO A 81 -0.90 40.18 -19.37
CA PRO A 81 -1.88 39.39 -18.62
C PRO A 81 -3.16 40.18 -18.29
N ILE A 82 -4.31 39.58 -18.58
CA ILE A 82 -5.63 40.09 -18.21
C ILE A 82 -5.82 39.90 -16.70
N ALA A 83 -6.11 40.98 -15.97
CA ALA A 83 -6.35 40.93 -14.53
C ALA A 83 -7.61 40.12 -14.19
N PRO A 84 -7.60 39.30 -13.12
CA PRO A 84 -8.76 38.52 -12.71
C PRO A 84 -9.90 39.42 -12.20
N PRO A 85 -11.18 39.03 -12.39
CA PRO A 85 -12.32 39.79 -11.90
C PRO A 85 -12.35 39.85 -10.37
N ALA A 86 -12.68 41.02 -9.83
CA ALA A 86 -12.70 41.25 -8.39
C ALA A 86 -13.80 40.46 -7.67
N VAL A 87 -13.41 39.63 -6.70
CA VAL A 87 -14.33 38.91 -5.82
C VAL A 87 -14.83 39.85 -4.71
N PRO A 88 -16.15 40.02 -4.51
CA PRO A 88 -16.66 40.85 -3.41
C PRO A 88 -16.43 40.16 -2.05
N PRO A 89 -16.11 40.91 -0.98
CA PRO A 89 -15.86 40.33 0.33
C PRO A 89 -17.14 39.75 0.95
N PRO A 90 -17.05 38.67 1.75
CA PRO A 90 -18.19 38.09 2.45
C PRO A 90 -18.76 39.05 3.53
N ALA A 91 -20.06 38.94 3.79
CA ALA A 91 -20.76 39.82 4.72
C ALA A 91 -20.32 39.59 6.18
N VAL A 92 -20.05 40.69 6.89
CA VAL A 92 -19.69 40.67 8.31
C VAL A 92 -20.92 40.40 9.18
N THR A 93 -20.92 39.31 9.93
CA THR A 93 -21.78 39.09 11.09
C THR A 93 -20.99 39.37 12.38
N THR A 94 -21.56 40.16 13.28
CA THR A 94 -20.87 40.68 14.47
C THR A 94 -21.15 39.85 15.73
N GLY A 95 -20.10 39.43 16.46
CA GLY A 95 -20.25 39.04 17.86
C GLY A 95 -19.12 38.17 18.45
N GLY A 96 -18.49 38.64 19.53
CA GLY A 96 -17.67 37.81 20.44
C GLY A 96 -16.15 38.00 20.35
N GLN A 97 -15.57 38.71 21.33
CA GLN A 97 -14.14 38.63 21.64
C GLN A 97 -13.84 37.41 22.53
N PRO A 98 -12.65 36.81 22.38
CA PRO A 98 -11.85 36.29 23.49
C PRO A 98 -10.73 37.27 23.88
N GLU A 99 -10.26 37.20 25.13
CA GLU A 99 -9.12 37.98 25.62
C GLU A 99 -7.77 37.29 25.32
N ALA A 100 -6.68 38.07 25.36
CA ALA A 100 -5.32 37.57 25.12
C ALA A 100 -4.63 37.10 26.42
N PRO A 101 -3.84 36.00 26.39
CA PRO A 101 -3.06 35.55 27.54
C PRO A 101 -1.78 36.40 27.74
N PRO A 102 -1.32 36.61 28.99
CA PRO A 102 -0.07 37.33 29.27
C PRO A 102 1.18 36.43 29.16
N SER A 103 2.29 37.00 28.73
CA SER A 103 3.63 36.38 28.81
C SER A 103 4.31 36.70 30.14
N PRO A 104 5.12 35.78 30.68
CA PRO A 104 6.30 36.10 31.46
C PRO A 104 7.59 35.51 30.83
N SER A 105 8.72 36.18 31.06
CA SER A 105 10.04 35.79 30.53
C SER A 105 10.95 35.24 31.64
N GLN A 106 12.02 34.52 31.23
CA GLN A 106 13.25 34.21 31.99
C GLN A 106 13.12 33.38 33.29
N ILE A 107 13.68 32.16 33.26
CA ILE A 107 14.45 31.56 34.36
C ILE A 107 15.72 30.92 33.75
N GLU A 108 16.84 30.95 34.46
CA GLU A 108 18.16 30.43 34.05
C GLU A 108 18.40 28.99 34.55
N ASP A 109 19.35 28.28 33.93
CA ASP A 109 19.89 26.97 34.38
C ASP A 109 20.76 27.15 35.64
N PRO A 110 20.79 26.22 36.61
CA PRO A 110 21.97 25.33 36.64
C PRO A 110 21.74 23.89 37.18
N GLN A 111 22.10 22.91 36.35
CA GLN A 111 23.08 21.84 36.61
C GLN A 111 23.32 21.24 38.03
N VAL A 112 23.29 19.90 38.07
CA VAL A 112 24.26 18.98 38.74
C VAL A 112 24.12 18.65 40.25
N ALA A 113 23.39 17.55 40.48
CA ALA A 113 23.79 16.30 41.17
C ALA A 113 24.00 16.17 42.71
N ALA A 114 23.67 14.94 43.16
CA ALA A 114 24.29 14.10 44.21
C ALA A 114 23.62 13.96 45.61
N MET A 115 23.31 12.69 45.93
CA MET A 115 23.26 12.03 47.26
C MET A 115 22.26 12.52 48.34
N GLY A 116 21.62 11.55 49.03
CA GLY A 116 21.33 11.71 50.48
C GLY A 116 19.95 11.27 50.99
N ALA A 117 19.89 10.03 51.47
CA ALA A 117 18.93 9.41 52.41
C ALA A 117 17.92 10.25 53.24
N ALA A 118 16.72 9.68 53.36
CA ALA A 118 15.93 9.46 54.59
C ALA A 118 15.27 10.64 55.38
N GLU A 119 13.93 10.70 55.25
CA GLU A 119 12.94 10.56 56.35
C GLU A 119 12.64 11.74 57.32
N VAL A 120 11.48 11.64 57.99
CA VAL A 120 10.99 12.37 59.19
C VAL A 120 10.33 13.76 59.03
N SER A 121 8.99 13.74 59.11
CA SER A 121 8.02 14.64 59.81
C SER A 121 8.03 16.19 59.66
N PRO A 122 6.83 16.83 59.63
CA PRO A 122 6.69 18.28 59.66
C PRO A 122 6.61 18.88 61.09
N PRO A 123 7.07 20.12 61.32
CA PRO A 123 6.78 20.91 62.51
C PRO A 123 5.41 21.63 62.42
N SER A 124 4.96 22.19 63.54
CA SER A 124 3.64 22.81 63.71
C SER A 124 3.73 24.19 64.39
N GLY A 125 2.67 25.00 64.24
CA GLY A 125 2.53 26.32 64.88
C GLY A 125 2.73 27.52 63.92
N GLU A 126 2.17 28.70 64.18
CA GLU A 126 1.36 29.10 65.34
C GLU A 126 0.19 30.06 64.99
N VAL A 127 -0.68 30.27 65.98
CA VAL A 127 -1.98 30.94 65.89
C VAL A 127 -1.91 32.48 65.93
N ALA A 128 -2.90 33.10 65.28
CA ALA A 128 -3.61 34.27 65.81
C ALA A 128 -5.11 34.11 65.50
N GLY A 129 -6.01 34.49 66.40
CA GLY A 129 -7.45 34.26 66.25
C GLY A 129 -8.33 35.26 67.00
N MET A 130 -9.66 35.19 66.79
CA MET A 130 -10.64 36.00 67.53
C MET A 130 -11.98 35.28 67.68
N HIS A 131 -12.78 35.68 68.69
CA HIS A 131 -13.89 34.88 69.22
C HIS A 131 -15.30 35.23 68.69
N SER A 132 -16.12 34.19 68.45
CA SER A 132 -17.52 34.02 68.92
C SER A 132 -18.16 32.81 68.20
N GLY A 133 -19.19 32.12 68.71
CA GLY A 133 -19.91 32.29 69.97
C GLY A 133 -21.32 31.66 69.94
N GLY A 134 -21.46 30.37 69.59
CA GLY A 134 -22.78 29.72 69.36
C GLY A 134 -22.83 28.22 69.67
N SER A 135 -23.98 27.75 70.17
CA SER A 135 -24.16 26.40 70.73
C SER A 135 -24.08 25.25 69.72
N ALA A 136 -23.17 24.29 69.96
CA ALA A 136 -22.94 23.13 69.09
C ALA A 136 -23.99 21.98 69.22
N SER A 137 -24.89 22.03 70.21
CA SER A 137 -25.72 20.88 70.60
C SER A 137 -26.82 20.49 69.59
N SER A 138 -27.29 21.44 68.78
CA SER A 138 -28.42 21.25 67.85
C SER A 138 -28.03 20.69 66.49
N ILE A 139 -26.78 20.88 66.05
CA ILE A 139 -26.30 20.52 64.71
C ILE A 139 -25.98 19.02 64.62
N LEU A 140 -25.22 18.49 65.60
CA LEU A 140 -24.85 17.06 65.68
C LEU A 140 -26.07 16.12 65.66
N LYS A 141 -27.15 16.50 66.37
CA LYS A 141 -28.39 15.70 66.40
C LYS A 141 -29.13 15.68 65.06
N LYS A 142 -29.04 16.74 64.25
CA LYS A 142 -29.64 16.78 62.90
C LYS A 142 -28.82 15.97 61.90
N LEU A 143 -27.48 16.07 61.93
CA LEU A 143 -26.59 15.28 61.07
C LEU A 143 -26.76 13.77 61.30
N GLY A 144 -26.83 13.32 62.56
CA GLY A 144 -27.05 11.90 62.87
C GLY A 144 -28.38 11.35 62.32
N LEU A 145 -29.46 12.15 62.37
CA LEU A 145 -30.76 11.75 61.83
C LEU A 145 -30.73 11.64 60.30
N ILE A 146 -30.06 12.58 59.62
CA ILE A 146 -29.90 12.57 58.16
C ILE A 146 -29.12 11.33 57.71
N LEU A 147 -28.00 11.02 58.39
CA LEU A 147 -27.19 9.84 58.07
C LEU A 147 -27.97 8.53 58.25
N LEU A 148 -28.79 8.43 59.31
CA LEU A 148 -29.64 7.27 59.56
C LEU A 148 -30.72 7.10 58.47
N VAL A 149 -31.32 8.20 58.00
CA VAL A 149 -32.31 8.17 56.91
C VAL A 149 -31.67 7.74 55.59
N PHE A 150 -30.46 8.22 55.26
CA PHE A 150 -29.75 7.75 54.06
C PHE A 150 -29.37 6.26 54.14
N LEU A 151 -28.95 5.75 55.30
CA LEU A 151 -28.69 4.32 55.50
C LEU A 151 -29.96 3.46 55.37
N LEU A 152 -31.09 3.91 55.92
CA LEU A 152 -32.38 3.22 55.76
C LEU A 152 -32.88 3.24 54.30
N LEU A 153 -32.75 4.37 53.60
CA LEU A 153 -33.08 4.44 52.17
C LEU A 153 -32.18 3.56 51.31
N GLY A 154 -30.88 3.49 51.61
CA GLY A 154 -29.94 2.57 50.97
C GLY A 154 -30.29 1.10 51.19
N ALA A 155 -30.65 0.72 52.43
CA ALA A 155 -31.07 -0.64 52.75
C ALA A 155 -32.39 -1.04 52.06
N VAL A 156 -33.38 -0.13 52.00
CA VAL A 156 -34.64 -0.34 51.28
C VAL A 156 -34.41 -0.42 49.77
N GLY A 157 -33.57 0.44 49.21
CA GLY A 157 -33.18 0.41 47.79
C GLY A 157 -32.49 -0.91 47.40
N PHE A 158 -31.53 -1.38 48.22
CA PHE A 158 -30.85 -2.66 48.01
C PHE A 158 -31.80 -3.86 48.16
N GLY A 159 -32.74 -3.80 49.11
CA GLY A 159 -33.80 -4.80 49.28
C GLY A 159 -34.72 -4.88 48.06
N LEU A 160 -35.19 -3.74 47.55
CA LEU A 160 -36.01 -3.66 46.34
C LEU A 160 -35.24 -4.16 45.11
N PHE A 161 -33.98 -3.76 44.94
CA PHE A 161 -33.13 -4.24 43.85
C PHE A 161 -32.95 -5.76 43.89
N ARG A 162 -32.67 -6.33 45.07
CA ARG A 162 -32.40 -7.77 45.23
C ARG A 162 -33.65 -8.67 45.12
N PHE A 163 -34.86 -8.15 45.39
CA PHE A 163 -36.09 -8.97 45.39
C PHE A 163 -37.11 -8.64 44.30
N VAL A 164 -37.11 -7.43 43.71
CA VAL A 164 -38.07 -7.04 42.66
C VAL A 164 -37.49 -7.23 41.26
N VAL A 165 -36.22 -6.89 41.05
CA VAL A 165 -35.58 -7.01 39.72
C VAL A 165 -35.60 -8.47 39.21
N PRO A 166 -35.30 -9.51 40.01
CA PRO A 166 -35.41 -10.92 39.57
C PRO A 166 -36.84 -11.43 39.35
N LYS A 167 -37.87 -10.62 39.62
CA LYS A 167 -39.28 -10.95 39.34
C LYS A 167 -39.91 -10.13 38.22
N PHE A 168 -39.32 -8.99 37.83
CA PHE A 168 -39.74 -8.20 36.68
C PHE A 168 -38.89 -8.45 35.42
N LEU A 169 -37.63 -8.88 35.58
CA LEU A 169 -36.89 -9.54 34.51
C LEU A 169 -37.42 -10.98 34.37
N GLY A 170 -38.59 -11.11 33.74
CA GLY A 170 -39.20 -12.39 33.42
C GLY A 170 -38.25 -13.26 32.59
N ASN A 171 -38.27 -14.57 32.84
CA ASN A 171 -37.28 -15.54 32.35
C ASN A 171 -37.43 -15.84 30.84
N LYS A 172 -37.22 -14.83 29.98
CA LYS A 172 -36.79 -15.04 28.61
C LYS A 172 -35.32 -15.47 28.65
N SER A 173 -35.07 -16.75 28.40
CA SER A 173 -33.79 -17.18 27.85
C SER A 173 -33.52 -16.32 26.59
N PRO A 174 -32.28 -15.84 26.36
CA PRO A 174 -31.93 -15.35 25.04
C PRO A 174 -32.04 -16.53 24.07
N ASP A 175 -32.75 -16.34 22.95
CA ASP A 175 -32.77 -17.35 21.89
C ASP A 175 -31.34 -17.52 21.37
N SER A 176 -30.79 -18.72 21.56
CA SER A 176 -29.37 -19.04 21.30
C SER A 176 -29.06 -19.24 19.82
N ASN A 177 -29.56 -18.33 18.99
CA ASN A 177 -29.43 -18.32 17.52
C ASN A 177 -28.43 -17.27 17.03
N GLY A 178 -27.67 -16.65 17.94
CA GLY A 178 -26.41 -15.99 17.58
C GLY A 178 -25.30 -17.04 17.41
N PRO A 179 -24.41 -16.91 16.42
CA PRO A 179 -23.28 -17.83 16.22
C PRO A 179 -22.41 -17.90 17.47
N GLN A 180 -22.04 -19.10 17.90
CA GLN A 180 -21.49 -19.32 19.24
C GLN A 180 -20.01 -18.94 19.40
N THR A 181 -19.32 -18.64 18.31
CA THR A 181 -17.94 -18.17 18.32
C THR A 181 -17.74 -16.97 17.40
N LYS A 182 -16.81 -16.10 17.79
CA LYS A 182 -16.51 -14.83 17.12
C LYS A 182 -15.12 -14.90 16.49
N LEU A 183 -15.06 -14.90 15.16
CA LEU A 183 -13.85 -14.97 14.35
C LEU A 183 -13.36 -13.54 14.08
N THR A 184 -12.30 -13.11 14.74
CA THR A 184 -11.86 -11.70 14.70
C THR A 184 -10.92 -11.46 13.53
N TYR A 185 -11.23 -10.50 12.65
CA TYR A 185 -10.41 -10.10 11.51
C TYR A 185 -9.99 -8.63 11.62
N TRP A 186 -8.69 -8.35 11.70
CA TRP A 186 -8.14 -6.99 11.63
C TRP A 186 -7.71 -6.63 10.20
N GLY A 187 -8.32 -5.58 9.64
CA GLY A 187 -7.97 -4.98 8.35
C GLY A 187 -7.50 -3.52 8.49
N LEU A 188 -7.16 -2.86 7.37
CA LEU A 188 -6.51 -1.54 7.37
C LEU A 188 -7.08 -0.51 6.38
N TRP A 189 -7.61 -0.94 5.22
CA TRP A 189 -7.90 -0.03 4.10
C TRP A 189 -9.39 0.07 3.77
N GLU A 190 -10.06 -1.08 3.63
CA GLU A 190 -11.50 -1.10 3.33
C GLU A 190 -12.33 -0.81 4.59
N PRO A 191 -13.36 0.06 4.51
CA PRO A 191 -14.31 0.22 5.61
C PRO A 191 -15.19 -1.03 5.76
N GLU A 192 -15.76 -1.21 6.95
CA GLU A 192 -16.71 -2.30 7.27
C GLU A 192 -17.80 -2.46 6.20
N ALA A 193 -18.38 -1.34 5.74
CA ALA A 193 -19.40 -1.29 4.69
C ALA A 193 -18.97 -1.88 3.32
N VAL A 194 -17.67 -1.94 3.01
CA VAL A 194 -17.18 -2.63 1.79
C VAL A 194 -17.14 -4.14 1.98
N MET A 195 -16.78 -4.59 3.19
CA MET A 195 -16.68 -5.99 3.59
C MET A 195 -18.05 -6.62 3.93
N ASP A 196 -19.03 -5.80 4.34
CA ASP A 196 -20.34 -6.21 4.86
C ASP A 196 -21.03 -7.27 4.00
N GLN A 197 -21.09 -7.09 2.67
CA GLN A 197 -21.75 -8.05 1.80
C GLN A 197 -21.13 -9.45 1.92
N VAL A 198 -19.81 -9.54 1.76
CA VAL A 198 -19.12 -10.84 1.71
C VAL A 198 -19.03 -11.49 3.09
N ILE A 199 -18.94 -10.69 4.15
CA ILE A 199 -19.05 -11.16 5.55
C ILE A 199 -20.44 -11.73 5.82
N ASN A 200 -21.50 -11.04 5.41
CA ASN A 200 -22.87 -11.54 5.61
C ASN A 200 -23.18 -12.78 4.76
N GLU A 201 -22.64 -12.88 3.54
CA GLU A 201 -22.74 -14.09 2.73
C GLU A 201 -22.05 -15.30 3.41
N TRP A 202 -20.83 -15.12 3.94
CA TRP A 202 -20.11 -16.20 4.63
C TRP A 202 -20.77 -16.58 5.97
N ASN A 203 -21.14 -15.60 6.80
CA ASN A 203 -21.81 -15.83 8.10
C ASN A 203 -23.15 -16.58 7.95
N GLN A 204 -23.83 -16.47 6.80
CA GLN A 204 -25.04 -17.25 6.50
C GLN A 204 -24.76 -18.72 6.16
N ALA A 205 -23.59 -19.02 5.58
CA ALA A 205 -23.16 -20.38 5.27
C ALA A 205 -22.51 -21.09 6.47
N HIS A 206 -21.94 -20.33 7.42
CA HIS A 206 -21.14 -20.82 8.55
C HIS A 206 -21.74 -20.45 9.93
N PRO A 207 -22.92 -20.98 10.31
CA PRO A 207 -23.59 -20.63 11.57
C PRO A 207 -22.79 -21.01 12.84
N GLU A 208 -21.70 -21.76 12.74
CA GLU A 208 -20.76 -22.05 13.81
C GLU A 208 -19.91 -20.85 14.27
N ALA A 209 -19.69 -19.85 13.41
CA ALA A 209 -18.87 -18.69 13.69
C ALA A 209 -19.30 -17.43 12.90
N ALA A 210 -19.19 -16.24 13.51
CA ALA A 210 -19.32 -14.99 12.76
C ALA A 210 -17.99 -14.28 12.64
N VAL A 211 -17.67 -13.79 11.43
CA VAL A 211 -16.60 -12.82 11.21
C VAL A 211 -16.96 -11.48 11.85
N ASP A 212 -16.00 -10.92 12.58
CA ASP A 212 -16.01 -9.56 13.12
C ASP A 212 -14.86 -8.78 12.50
N TYR A 213 -15.20 -7.85 11.61
CA TYR A 213 -14.21 -7.00 10.96
C TYR A 213 -13.90 -5.79 11.84
N VAL A 214 -12.63 -5.57 12.14
CA VAL A 214 -12.15 -4.41 12.88
C VAL A 214 -11.14 -3.67 12.03
N LEU A 215 -11.55 -2.51 11.49
CA LEU A 215 -10.66 -1.58 10.81
C LEU A 215 -9.66 -0.99 11.82
N GLN A 216 -8.37 -1.18 11.58
CA GLN A 216 -7.28 -0.71 12.43
C GLN A 216 -6.63 0.56 11.86
N SER A 217 -6.20 1.45 12.76
CA SER A 217 -5.31 2.56 12.38
C SER A 217 -3.95 1.98 11.93
N PRO A 218 -3.39 2.36 10.76
CA PRO A 218 -2.09 1.86 10.30
C PRO A 218 -0.91 2.33 11.16
N GLN A 219 -1.07 3.45 11.89
CA GLN A 219 -0.09 3.95 12.85
C GLN A 219 0.16 2.91 13.95
N GLU A 220 1.46 2.63 14.19
CA GLU A 220 1.94 1.67 15.19
C GLU A 220 1.39 0.24 15.00
N TYR A 221 0.76 -0.04 13.85
CA TYR A 221 -0.05 -1.24 13.66
C TYR A 221 0.75 -2.54 13.82
N ARG A 222 1.96 -2.62 13.24
CA ARG A 222 2.85 -3.78 13.40
C ARG A 222 3.10 -4.11 14.86
N GLU A 223 3.35 -3.08 15.67
CA GLU A 223 3.70 -3.21 17.08
C GLU A 223 2.49 -3.58 17.92
N ARG A 224 1.34 -2.94 17.69
CA ARG A 224 0.06 -3.29 18.33
C ARG A 224 -0.34 -4.74 18.03
N LEU A 225 -0.21 -5.17 16.77
CA LEU A 225 -0.45 -6.53 16.30
C LEU A 225 0.52 -7.54 16.94
N GLN A 226 1.83 -7.33 16.84
CA GLN A 226 2.84 -8.22 17.42
C GLN A 226 2.67 -8.34 18.94
N SER A 227 2.39 -7.24 19.62
CA SER A 227 2.12 -7.19 21.07
C SER A 227 0.87 -8.01 21.47
N ALA A 228 -0.22 -7.91 20.69
CA ALA A 228 -1.44 -8.69 20.93
C ALA A 228 -1.23 -10.20 20.64
N LEU A 229 -0.60 -10.54 19.50
CA LEU A 229 -0.26 -11.92 19.13
C LEU A 229 0.70 -12.56 20.15
N ALA A 230 1.65 -11.80 20.71
CA ALA A 230 2.53 -12.26 21.78
C ALA A 230 1.74 -12.67 23.04
N ARG A 231 0.81 -11.82 23.51
CA ARG A 231 -0.05 -12.12 24.67
C ARG A 231 -1.11 -13.20 24.41
N GLY A 232 -1.47 -13.47 23.16
CA GLY A 232 -2.61 -14.32 22.81
C GLY A 232 -3.95 -13.57 22.84
N GLU A 233 -3.90 -12.25 22.73
CA GLU A 233 -5.04 -11.32 22.63
C GLU A 233 -5.22 -10.77 21.19
N GLY A 234 -4.43 -11.28 20.25
CA GLY A 234 -4.50 -10.91 18.83
C GLY A 234 -5.72 -11.48 18.11
N PRO A 235 -6.02 -10.99 16.91
CA PRO A 235 -7.13 -11.48 16.10
C PRO A 235 -6.83 -12.89 15.55
N ASP A 236 -7.87 -13.56 15.06
CA ASP A 236 -7.73 -14.84 14.34
C ASP A 236 -7.15 -14.64 12.94
N ILE A 237 -7.53 -13.54 12.28
CA ILE A 237 -7.05 -13.10 10.96
C ILE A 237 -6.49 -11.69 11.07
N PHE A 238 -5.35 -11.42 10.43
CA PHE A 238 -4.79 -10.07 10.33
C PHE A 238 -4.24 -9.78 8.93
N ARG A 239 -4.51 -8.57 8.43
CA ARG A 239 -3.79 -8.01 7.28
C ARG A 239 -2.37 -7.62 7.72
N PHE A 240 -1.34 -7.94 6.95
CA PHE A 240 0.06 -7.54 7.16
C PHE A 240 0.72 -7.16 5.82
N HIS A 241 1.80 -6.36 5.82
CA HIS A 241 2.48 -6.01 4.57
C HIS A 241 3.36 -7.17 4.10
N LEU A 242 3.49 -7.38 2.78
CA LEU A 242 4.24 -8.50 2.21
C LEU A 242 5.68 -8.61 2.77
N THR A 243 6.37 -7.48 2.95
CA THR A 243 7.75 -7.47 3.49
C THR A 243 7.84 -7.73 5.00
N TRP A 244 6.72 -7.98 5.67
CA TRP A 244 6.69 -8.32 7.11
C TRP A 244 6.70 -9.82 7.39
N THR A 245 6.63 -10.72 6.40
CA THR A 245 6.63 -12.18 6.62
C THR A 245 7.71 -12.67 7.60
N PRO A 246 8.99 -12.21 7.52
CA PRO A 246 10.03 -12.64 8.46
C PRO A 246 9.79 -12.15 9.90
N MET A 247 9.05 -11.04 10.08
CA MET A 247 8.73 -10.47 11.39
C MET A 247 7.54 -11.18 12.07
N PHE A 248 6.84 -12.08 11.36
CA PHE A 248 5.67 -12.83 11.86
C PHE A 248 5.71 -14.34 11.56
N GLU A 249 6.82 -14.93 11.08
CA GLU A 249 6.92 -16.38 10.77
C GLU A 249 6.56 -17.27 12.00
N GLN A 250 6.80 -16.77 13.22
CA GLN A 250 6.49 -17.49 14.44
C GLN A 250 5.04 -17.31 14.93
N GLU A 251 4.35 -16.28 14.46
CA GLU A 251 2.98 -15.90 14.80
C GLU A 251 1.96 -16.34 13.74
N LEU A 252 2.40 -16.57 12.51
CA LEU A 252 1.59 -17.01 11.38
C LEU A 252 1.40 -18.54 11.37
N GLU A 253 0.18 -18.97 11.07
CA GLU A 253 -0.11 -20.35 10.65
C GLU A 253 0.27 -20.51 9.15
N PRO A 254 0.83 -21.67 8.73
CA PRO A 254 0.95 -22.00 7.31
C PRO A 254 -0.40 -22.30 6.66
N ILE A 255 -0.54 -21.98 5.36
CA ILE A 255 -1.72 -22.34 4.57
C ILE A 255 -1.87 -23.87 4.53
N PRO A 256 -3.01 -24.45 4.95
CA PRO A 256 -3.28 -25.87 4.79
C PRO A 256 -3.36 -26.26 3.32
N SER A 257 -2.84 -27.44 2.94
CA SER A 257 -2.88 -27.91 1.55
C SER A 257 -4.30 -28.16 0.99
N ALA A 258 -5.32 -28.25 1.86
CA ALA A 258 -6.73 -28.30 1.47
C ALA A 258 -7.35 -26.91 1.18
N VAL A 259 -6.62 -25.83 1.49
CA VAL A 259 -7.02 -24.43 1.28
C VAL A 259 -6.37 -23.93 0.00
N PHE A 260 -5.05 -24.09 -0.11
CA PHE A 260 -4.31 -24.11 -1.37
C PHE A 260 -3.13 -25.07 -1.24
N SER A 261 -2.94 -25.98 -2.19
CA SER A 261 -1.63 -26.60 -2.38
C SER A 261 -0.62 -25.56 -2.91
N ALA A 262 0.68 -25.81 -2.70
CA ALA A 262 1.73 -24.91 -3.21
C ALA A 262 1.61 -24.66 -4.72
N ALA A 263 1.27 -25.70 -5.51
CA ALA A 263 1.08 -25.59 -6.96
C ALA A 263 -0.16 -24.77 -7.36
N GLU A 264 -1.26 -24.83 -6.59
CA GLU A 264 -2.45 -24.00 -6.82
C GLU A 264 -2.19 -22.53 -6.45
N PHE A 265 -1.39 -22.28 -5.42
CA PHE A 265 -0.95 -20.93 -5.04
C PHE A 265 0.01 -20.35 -6.08
N GLU A 266 1.03 -21.13 -6.49
CA GLU A 266 2.03 -20.81 -7.53
C GLU A 266 1.41 -20.58 -8.91
N SER A 267 0.26 -21.21 -9.21
CA SER A 267 -0.50 -20.98 -10.44
C SER A 267 -1.51 -19.83 -10.33
N SER A 268 -2.11 -19.59 -9.15
CA SER A 268 -3.09 -18.52 -8.92
C SER A 268 -2.50 -17.11 -8.85
N PHE A 269 -1.43 -16.92 -8.06
CA PHE A 269 -0.96 -15.60 -7.62
C PHE A 269 0.31 -15.14 -8.32
N TYR A 270 0.65 -13.85 -8.17
CA TYR A 270 1.86 -13.26 -8.77
C TYR A 270 3.16 -13.78 -8.13
N PRO A 271 4.29 -13.89 -8.89
CA PRO A 271 5.53 -14.51 -8.40
C PRO A 271 6.07 -13.89 -7.11
N VAL A 272 6.01 -12.56 -6.96
CA VAL A 272 6.46 -11.85 -5.75
C VAL A 272 5.69 -12.27 -4.48
N ALA A 273 4.42 -12.65 -4.58
CA ALA A 273 3.68 -13.23 -3.46
C ALA A 273 4.16 -14.66 -3.14
N VAL A 274 4.43 -15.45 -4.18
CA VAL A 274 4.94 -16.84 -4.08
C VAL A 274 6.34 -16.91 -3.45
N GLU A 275 7.14 -15.87 -3.65
CA GLU A 275 8.50 -15.71 -3.11
C GLU A 275 8.45 -15.23 -1.66
N HIS A 276 7.88 -14.04 -1.40
CA HIS A 276 7.99 -13.39 -0.08
C HIS A 276 7.01 -13.91 0.98
N LEU A 277 6.04 -14.77 0.62
CA LEU A 277 5.18 -15.49 1.57
C LEU A 277 5.70 -16.90 1.88
N ARG A 278 6.83 -17.34 1.29
CA ARG A 278 7.38 -18.69 1.50
C ARG A 278 8.29 -18.74 2.72
N ALA A 279 7.89 -19.53 3.70
CA ALA A 279 8.65 -19.83 4.91
C ALA A 279 9.06 -21.31 4.95
N ASN A 280 9.90 -21.68 5.93
CA ASN A 280 10.34 -23.06 6.12
C ASN A 280 9.17 -24.02 6.44
N ALA A 281 8.10 -23.48 7.04
CA ALA A 281 6.90 -24.22 7.43
C ALA A 281 5.84 -24.33 6.32
N GLY A 282 6.01 -23.65 5.18
CA GLY A 282 5.03 -23.56 4.10
C GLY A 282 4.82 -22.11 3.62
N LEU A 283 3.74 -21.89 2.88
CA LEU A 283 3.30 -20.54 2.49
C LEU A 283 2.52 -19.90 3.66
N LEU A 284 2.75 -18.62 3.92
CA LEU A 284 2.17 -17.88 5.04
C LEU A 284 1.28 -16.73 4.56
N GLY A 285 -0.04 -16.93 4.65
CA GLY A 285 -1.03 -15.92 4.28
C GLY A 285 -1.39 -15.88 2.80
N ILE A 286 -2.56 -15.32 2.50
CA ILE A 286 -3.15 -15.25 1.15
C ILE A 286 -3.29 -13.77 0.77
N PRO A 287 -2.82 -13.33 -0.41
CA PRO A 287 -3.04 -11.96 -0.86
C PRO A 287 -4.46 -11.78 -1.40
N LEU A 288 -5.24 -10.83 -0.87
CA LEU A 288 -6.47 -10.37 -1.53
C LEU A 288 -6.21 -9.28 -2.59
N MET A 289 -5.07 -8.57 -2.50
CA MET A 289 -4.70 -7.49 -3.41
C MET A 289 -3.29 -7.66 -4.03
N MET A 290 -3.03 -6.88 -5.07
CA MET A 290 -1.71 -6.56 -5.61
C MET A 290 -1.66 -5.04 -5.85
N ASP A 291 -0.51 -4.40 -5.62
CA ASP A 291 -0.24 -3.05 -6.12
C ASP A 291 1.27 -2.89 -6.34
N ASN A 292 1.64 -2.00 -7.25
CA ASN A 292 3.02 -1.75 -7.65
C ASN A 292 3.22 -0.29 -8.07
N LEU A 293 4.46 0.17 -8.13
CA LEU A 293 4.81 1.52 -8.53
C LEU A 293 4.58 1.70 -10.05
N ALA A 294 4.01 2.82 -10.49
CA ALA A 294 3.85 3.17 -11.92
C ALA A 294 4.21 4.64 -12.19
N LEU A 295 4.38 4.98 -13.48
CA LEU A 295 4.69 6.33 -13.95
C LEU A 295 3.40 7.07 -14.36
N PHE A 296 3.05 8.12 -13.63
CA PHE A 296 1.96 9.03 -13.94
C PHE A 296 2.51 10.19 -14.78
N TYR A 297 1.73 10.68 -15.76
CA TYR A 297 2.09 11.86 -16.54
C TYR A 297 0.89 12.77 -16.82
N ASN A 298 1.14 14.08 -16.80
CA ASN A 298 0.17 15.12 -17.12
C ASN A 298 -0.06 15.13 -18.64
N ASP A 299 -1.29 14.77 -19.05
CA ASP A 299 -1.64 14.53 -20.45
C ASP A 299 -1.61 15.83 -21.28
N GLU A 300 -1.94 16.97 -20.67
CA GLU A 300 -1.94 18.26 -21.34
C GLU A 300 -0.52 18.78 -21.56
N ILE A 301 0.37 18.63 -20.57
CA ILE A 301 1.79 18.98 -20.73
C ILE A 301 2.44 18.12 -21.82
N PHE A 302 2.19 16.81 -21.83
CA PHE A 302 2.75 15.90 -22.84
C PHE A 302 2.20 16.19 -24.24
N GLN A 303 0.90 16.50 -24.39
CA GLN A 303 0.32 16.89 -25.67
C GLN A 303 0.87 18.23 -26.19
N MET A 304 1.00 19.25 -25.32
CA MET A 304 1.59 20.55 -25.71
C MET A 304 3.06 20.43 -26.13
N ALA A 305 3.82 19.52 -25.50
CA ALA A 305 5.21 19.24 -25.85
C ALA A 305 5.39 18.26 -27.01
N GLY A 306 4.32 17.65 -27.53
CA GLY A 306 4.38 16.62 -28.57
C GLY A 306 5.09 15.32 -28.13
N LYS A 307 5.06 14.99 -26.84
CA LYS A 307 5.80 13.86 -26.24
C LYS A 307 4.91 12.67 -25.90
N THR A 308 5.52 11.48 -25.88
CA THR A 308 4.98 10.24 -25.30
C THR A 308 5.63 9.95 -23.95
N PRO A 309 4.99 9.19 -23.03
CA PRO A 309 5.63 8.78 -21.78
C PRO A 309 6.93 8.00 -22.05
N PRO A 310 8.00 8.23 -21.28
CA PRO A 310 9.28 7.56 -21.45
C PRO A 310 9.20 6.09 -21.05
N THR A 311 9.93 5.23 -21.77
CA THR A 311 10.03 3.79 -21.56
C THR A 311 11.35 3.36 -20.93
N THR A 312 12.39 4.19 -21.03
CA THR A 312 13.70 4.00 -20.38
C THR A 312 14.03 5.13 -19.39
N TRP A 313 14.92 4.86 -18.45
CA TRP A 313 15.39 5.90 -17.51
C TRP A 313 16.15 7.04 -18.19
N GLU A 314 16.82 6.77 -19.31
CA GLU A 314 17.48 7.78 -20.15
C GLU A 314 16.45 8.70 -20.84
N GLU A 315 15.41 8.11 -21.44
CA GLU A 315 14.26 8.85 -21.99
C GLU A 315 13.54 9.67 -20.91
N LEU A 316 13.41 9.14 -19.69
CA LEU A 316 12.78 9.86 -18.58
C LEU A 316 13.63 11.05 -18.15
N ARG A 317 14.95 10.90 -18.06
CA ARG A 317 15.85 12.02 -17.73
C ARG A 317 15.79 13.13 -18.78
N GLN A 318 15.87 12.79 -20.07
CA GLN A 318 15.74 13.79 -21.13
C GLN A 318 14.34 14.42 -21.15
N THR A 319 13.29 13.63 -20.95
CA THR A 319 11.91 14.15 -20.88
C THR A 319 11.71 15.07 -19.67
N ALA A 320 12.36 14.79 -18.53
CA ALA A 320 12.31 15.66 -17.36
C ALA A 320 13.08 16.98 -17.59
N LEU A 321 14.24 16.94 -18.24
CA LEU A 321 14.96 18.14 -18.65
C LEU A 321 14.10 19.01 -19.59
N ASP A 322 13.56 18.41 -20.65
CA ASP A 322 12.76 19.10 -21.68
C ASP A 322 11.44 19.68 -21.15
N LEU A 323 10.86 19.10 -20.10
CA LEU A 323 9.57 19.51 -19.51
C LEU A 323 9.73 20.35 -18.24
N THR A 324 10.95 20.67 -17.81
CA THR A 324 11.17 21.55 -16.66
C THR A 324 11.10 23.02 -17.08
N VAL A 325 10.17 23.75 -16.48
CA VAL A 325 10.00 25.19 -16.67
C VAL A 325 10.46 25.91 -15.40
N LYS A 326 11.25 26.97 -15.57
CA LYS A 326 11.74 27.84 -14.48
C LYS A 326 11.22 29.27 -14.64
N ASP A 327 11.03 29.96 -13.52
CA ASP A 327 10.60 31.36 -13.47
C ASP A 327 11.77 32.34 -13.71
N GLN A 328 11.50 33.65 -13.63
CA GLN A 328 12.51 34.70 -13.86
C GLN A 328 13.57 34.77 -12.75
N ASP A 329 13.30 34.23 -11.56
CA ASP A 329 14.26 34.08 -10.47
C ASP A 329 15.04 32.74 -10.56
N GLY A 330 14.73 31.90 -11.56
CA GLY A 330 15.33 30.58 -11.77
C GLY A 330 14.71 29.45 -10.94
N ARG A 331 13.62 29.69 -10.20
CA ARG A 331 12.91 28.63 -9.44
C ARG A 331 12.08 27.76 -10.37
N ILE A 332 11.89 26.50 -10.00
CA ILE A 332 11.04 25.58 -10.75
C ILE A 332 9.57 26.03 -10.62
N SER A 333 8.92 26.28 -11.76
CA SER A 333 7.49 26.58 -11.86
C SER A 333 6.68 25.35 -12.30
N VAL A 334 7.28 24.50 -13.15
CA VAL A 334 6.83 23.15 -13.48
C VAL A 334 8.05 22.23 -13.48
N ALA A 335 8.04 21.19 -12.65
CA ALA A 335 9.08 20.16 -12.63
C ALA A 335 8.88 19.13 -13.75
N GLY A 336 9.97 18.66 -14.34
CA GLY A 336 9.93 17.52 -15.24
C GLY A 336 9.52 16.23 -14.52
N VAL A 337 10.19 15.91 -13.41
CA VAL A 337 9.86 14.79 -12.52
C VAL A 337 10.36 15.06 -11.09
N PRO A 338 9.60 14.74 -10.04
CA PRO A 338 10.08 14.77 -8.66
C PRO A 338 11.01 13.59 -8.36
N LEU A 339 12.32 13.82 -8.35
CA LEU A 339 13.37 12.84 -8.03
C LEU A 339 14.57 13.50 -7.33
N GLY A 340 15.38 12.70 -6.65
CA GLY A 340 16.68 13.10 -6.09
C GLY A 340 16.68 13.57 -4.64
N THR A 341 15.52 13.88 -4.03
CA THR A 341 15.41 14.27 -2.61
C THR A 341 14.57 13.25 -1.83
N THR A 342 14.71 13.24 -0.49
CA THR A 342 13.93 12.35 0.41
C THR A 342 12.79 13.06 1.15
N SER A 343 12.85 14.39 1.23
CA SER A 343 12.03 15.25 2.08
C SER A 343 10.66 15.59 1.46
N ASN A 344 10.62 15.79 0.15
CA ASN A 344 9.42 16.20 -0.59
C ASN A 344 9.08 15.28 -1.79
N VAL A 345 9.78 14.15 -1.97
CA VAL A 345 9.39 13.11 -2.95
C VAL A 345 8.71 11.95 -2.21
N ASP A 346 7.38 11.89 -2.29
CA ASP A 346 6.64 10.68 -1.89
C ASP A 346 7.12 9.46 -2.72
N HIS A 347 7.24 8.30 -2.06
CA HIS A 347 7.72 7.03 -2.64
C HIS A 347 9.18 7.01 -3.14
N TRP A 348 10.03 7.95 -2.70
CA TRP A 348 11.45 7.98 -3.11
C TRP A 348 12.20 6.66 -2.87
N SER A 349 11.89 5.93 -1.79
CA SER A 349 12.55 4.66 -1.45
C SER A 349 12.10 3.50 -2.34
N ASP A 350 10.83 3.46 -2.74
CA ASP A 350 10.29 2.52 -3.73
C ASP A 350 10.93 2.76 -5.11
N ILE A 351 11.09 4.02 -5.50
CA ILE A 351 11.75 4.42 -6.75
C ILE A 351 13.23 4.01 -6.75
N LEU A 352 13.96 4.30 -5.65
CA LEU A 352 15.37 3.92 -5.51
C LEU A 352 15.54 2.38 -5.48
N GLY A 353 14.66 1.67 -4.77
CA GLY A 353 14.63 0.21 -4.75
C GLY A 353 14.40 -0.40 -6.13
N LEU A 354 13.48 0.18 -6.92
CA LEU A 354 13.25 -0.20 -8.31
C LEU A 354 14.49 0.02 -9.19
N MET A 355 15.09 1.21 -9.14
CA MET A 355 16.31 1.53 -9.90
C MET A 355 17.43 0.53 -9.55
N MET A 356 17.56 0.17 -8.27
CA MET A 356 18.59 -0.75 -7.81
C MET A 356 18.34 -2.20 -8.24
N LEU A 357 17.10 -2.70 -8.17
CA LEU A 357 16.77 -4.04 -8.67
C LEU A 357 16.96 -4.14 -10.19
N GLN A 358 16.55 -3.13 -10.95
CA GLN A 358 16.81 -3.10 -12.40
C GLN A 358 18.31 -3.05 -12.72
N ASN A 359 19.13 -2.37 -11.91
CA ASN A 359 20.59 -2.35 -12.08
C ASN A 359 21.29 -3.60 -11.49
N GLY A 360 20.54 -4.65 -11.13
CA GLY A 360 21.08 -5.95 -10.74
C GLY A 360 21.80 -6.01 -9.39
N ILE A 361 21.45 -5.12 -8.45
CA ILE A 361 22.10 -4.99 -7.14
C ILE A 361 21.50 -5.95 -6.11
N ASP A 362 22.35 -6.65 -5.36
CA ASP A 362 21.96 -7.25 -4.09
C ASP A 362 21.66 -6.14 -3.07
N LEU A 363 20.38 -5.91 -2.78
CA LEU A 363 19.93 -4.88 -1.83
C LEU A 363 20.25 -5.22 -0.35
N ALA A 364 20.84 -6.38 -0.04
CA ALA A 364 21.52 -6.59 1.23
C ALA A 364 22.93 -5.94 1.26
N ASN A 365 23.55 -5.72 0.10
CA ASN A 365 24.93 -5.30 -0.08
C ASN A 365 25.09 -4.12 -1.08
N PRO A 366 24.32 -3.02 -0.99
CA PRO A 366 24.28 -1.97 -2.02
C PRO A 366 25.61 -1.23 -2.25
N GLY A 367 26.47 -1.15 -1.24
CA GLY A 367 27.84 -0.61 -1.35
C GLY A 367 28.89 -1.58 -1.93
N LEU A 368 28.49 -2.75 -2.43
CA LEU A 368 29.41 -3.72 -3.04
C LEU A 368 29.92 -3.22 -4.40
N CYS A 369 31.24 -3.09 -4.51
CA CYS A 369 31.93 -2.86 -5.78
C CYS A 369 32.63 -4.13 -6.26
N THR A 370 32.69 -4.32 -7.58
CA THR A 370 33.31 -5.48 -8.22
C THR A 370 34.44 -5.05 -9.15
N MET A 371 35.56 -5.78 -9.15
CA MET A 371 36.65 -5.54 -10.10
C MET A 371 36.38 -6.29 -11.40
N GLN A 372 36.20 -5.53 -12.49
CA GLN A 372 36.05 -6.04 -13.84
C GLN A 372 37.29 -5.69 -14.69
N THR A 373 37.38 -6.23 -15.91
CA THR A 373 38.51 -5.95 -16.82
C THR A 373 38.55 -4.50 -17.31
N THR A 374 37.42 -3.78 -17.22
CA THR A 374 37.23 -2.38 -17.60
C THR A 374 37.48 -1.39 -16.44
N GLY A 375 37.49 -1.86 -15.20
CA GLY A 375 37.61 -1.02 -14.01
C GLY A 375 36.90 -1.60 -12.78
N GLU A 376 36.81 -0.81 -11.72
CA GLU A 376 35.89 -1.08 -10.61
C GLU A 376 34.47 -0.65 -11.02
N VAL A 377 33.47 -1.48 -10.72
CA VAL A 377 32.06 -1.22 -11.01
C VAL A 377 31.25 -1.31 -9.72
N CYS A 378 30.52 -0.24 -9.39
CA CYS A 378 29.83 -0.03 -8.12
C CYS A 378 28.34 0.22 -8.35
N LEU A 379 27.61 -0.78 -8.85
CA LEU A 379 26.25 -0.63 -9.38
C LEU A 379 25.28 0.15 -8.46
N GLY A 380 25.35 -0.06 -7.14
CA GLY A 380 24.54 0.69 -6.17
C GLY A 380 24.90 2.16 -6.07
N ALA A 381 26.20 2.50 -6.17
CA ALA A 381 26.64 3.88 -6.24
C ALA A 381 26.23 4.53 -7.57
N ASP A 382 26.23 3.79 -8.67
CA ASP A 382 25.76 4.26 -9.98
C ASP A 382 24.25 4.58 -9.92
N ALA A 383 23.44 3.69 -9.35
CA ALA A 383 22.00 3.88 -9.17
C ALA A 383 21.67 5.04 -8.20
N LEU A 384 22.38 5.15 -7.07
CA LEU A 384 22.21 6.26 -6.12
C LEU A 384 22.62 7.61 -6.73
N THR A 385 23.72 7.65 -7.49
CA THR A 385 24.16 8.85 -8.22
C THR A 385 23.13 9.25 -9.27
N PHE A 386 22.59 8.29 -10.02
CA PHE A 386 21.54 8.56 -11.02
C PHE A 386 20.27 9.12 -10.36
N PHE A 387 19.88 8.61 -9.18
CA PHE A 387 18.74 9.15 -8.43
C PHE A 387 18.97 10.62 -8.01
N THR A 388 20.12 10.98 -7.43
CA THR A 388 20.39 12.36 -6.98
C THR A 388 20.67 13.33 -8.13
N LEU A 389 21.08 12.84 -9.30
CA LEU A 389 21.40 13.65 -10.49
C LEU A 389 20.28 14.63 -10.89
N PHE A 390 19.01 14.19 -10.73
CA PHE A 390 17.81 14.96 -11.02
C PHE A 390 17.70 16.27 -10.23
N THR A 391 18.21 16.31 -9.00
CA THR A 391 18.25 17.55 -8.19
C THR A 391 19.61 18.24 -8.27
N GLN A 392 20.73 17.49 -8.22
CA GLN A 392 22.07 18.08 -8.13
C GLN A 392 22.61 18.68 -9.43
N ALA A 393 22.36 18.06 -10.58
CA ALA A 393 22.98 18.44 -11.85
C ALA A 393 21.94 18.89 -12.89
N ASP A 394 20.83 18.15 -13.00
CA ASP A 394 19.76 18.47 -13.95
C ASP A 394 18.86 19.60 -13.40
N GLY A 395 18.72 19.68 -12.07
CA GLY A 395 17.94 20.69 -11.39
C GLY A 395 16.47 20.71 -11.84
N VAL A 396 15.89 19.52 -12.08
CA VAL A 396 14.48 19.33 -12.48
C VAL A 396 13.54 19.15 -11.29
N TRP A 397 14.11 19.02 -10.08
CA TRP A 397 13.42 19.02 -8.80
C TRP A 397 14.30 19.64 -7.70
N ASP A 398 13.68 20.27 -6.70
CA ASP A 398 14.35 20.80 -5.50
C ASP A 398 13.38 20.83 -4.29
N GLU A 399 13.92 21.14 -3.10
CA GLU A 399 13.16 21.15 -1.83
C GLU A 399 12.22 22.37 -1.65
N THR A 400 12.26 23.37 -2.55
CA THR A 400 11.33 24.51 -2.52
C THR A 400 9.98 24.17 -3.15
N MET A 401 9.92 23.08 -3.92
CA MET A 401 8.68 22.54 -4.47
C MET A 401 7.82 21.87 -3.37
N PRO A 402 6.47 21.96 -3.46
CA PRO A 402 5.60 21.19 -2.57
C PRO A 402 5.80 19.68 -2.76
N ASN A 403 5.38 18.86 -1.80
CA ASN A 403 5.46 17.40 -1.89
C ASN A 403 4.96 16.87 -3.26
N SER A 404 5.68 15.89 -3.83
CA SER A 404 5.52 15.42 -5.21
C SER A 404 4.08 15.07 -5.61
N THR A 405 3.27 14.49 -4.71
CA THR A 405 1.86 14.20 -4.99
C THR A 405 1.03 15.47 -5.14
N LEU A 406 1.24 16.47 -4.28
CA LEU A 406 0.58 17.78 -4.37
C LEU A 406 1.09 18.58 -5.58
N ALA A 407 2.40 18.50 -5.89
CA ALA A 407 2.97 19.13 -7.07
C ALA A 407 2.33 18.58 -8.36
N PHE A 408 2.21 17.26 -8.49
CA PHE A 408 1.57 16.63 -9.63
C PHE A 408 0.07 16.96 -9.71
N ALA A 409 -0.67 16.80 -8.60
CA ALA A 409 -2.10 17.11 -8.55
C ALA A 409 -2.41 18.58 -8.90
N THR A 410 -1.55 19.53 -8.52
CA THR A 410 -1.70 20.96 -8.87
C THR A 410 -1.10 21.33 -10.23
N GLY A 411 -0.69 20.36 -11.05
CA GLY A 411 -0.14 20.59 -12.40
C GLY A 411 1.29 21.14 -12.45
N LYS A 412 1.99 21.19 -11.31
CA LYS A 412 3.36 21.68 -11.16
C LYS A 412 4.44 20.60 -11.38
N ALA A 413 4.04 19.38 -11.75
CA ALA A 413 4.96 18.35 -12.21
C ALA A 413 4.40 17.68 -13.47
N ALA A 414 5.27 17.45 -14.47
CA ALA A 414 4.90 16.81 -15.73
C ALA A 414 4.79 15.28 -15.58
N MET A 415 5.66 14.68 -14.77
CA MET A 415 5.66 13.25 -14.41
C MET A 415 5.65 13.07 -12.89
N TYR A 416 5.19 11.90 -12.42
CA TYR A 416 5.15 11.51 -11.01
C TYR A 416 5.22 9.97 -10.89
N PHE A 417 5.80 9.46 -9.81
CA PHE A 417 5.82 8.02 -9.51
C PHE A 417 4.92 7.71 -8.31
N GLY A 418 4.08 6.68 -8.42
CA GLY A 418 3.24 6.25 -7.31
C GLY A 418 2.52 4.90 -7.52
N PRO A 419 1.97 4.32 -6.45
CA PRO A 419 1.07 3.16 -6.50
C PRO A 419 -0.35 3.55 -6.94
N SER A 420 -1.18 2.55 -7.28
CA SER A 420 -2.50 2.78 -7.88
C SER A 420 -3.43 3.66 -7.04
N TRP A 421 -3.40 3.53 -5.72
CA TRP A 421 -4.26 4.29 -4.81
C TRP A 421 -4.00 5.81 -4.81
N ARG A 422 -2.88 6.29 -5.36
CA ARG A 422 -2.64 7.73 -5.56
C ARG A 422 -3.60 8.37 -6.55
N ILE A 423 -4.20 7.60 -7.45
CA ILE A 423 -5.21 8.08 -8.39
C ILE A 423 -6.38 8.74 -7.63
N PHE A 424 -6.78 8.19 -6.47
CA PHE A 424 -7.87 8.73 -5.66
C PHE A 424 -7.51 10.10 -5.06
N GLU A 425 -6.33 10.22 -4.45
CA GLU A 425 -5.83 11.46 -3.82
C GLU A 425 -5.62 12.56 -4.87
N ILE A 426 -5.01 12.24 -6.01
CA ILE A 426 -4.78 13.18 -7.11
C ILE A 426 -6.11 13.72 -7.67
N GLN A 427 -7.11 12.86 -7.89
CA GLN A 427 -8.43 13.30 -8.37
C GLN A 427 -9.23 14.04 -7.30
N GLN A 428 -9.06 13.73 -6.00
CA GLN A 428 -9.68 14.50 -4.91
C GLN A 428 -9.10 15.92 -4.82
N LEU A 429 -7.78 16.06 -4.96
CA LEU A 429 -7.09 17.35 -4.94
C LEU A 429 -7.37 18.19 -6.19
N ASN A 430 -7.48 17.56 -7.36
CA ASN A 430 -7.79 18.23 -8.62
C ASN A 430 -8.62 17.36 -9.58
N PRO A 431 -9.97 17.44 -9.52
CA PRO A 431 -10.86 16.71 -10.44
C PRO A 431 -10.78 17.14 -11.91
N GLN A 432 -9.95 18.13 -12.27
CA GLN A 432 -9.77 18.63 -13.63
C GLN A 432 -8.41 18.25 -14.23
N LEU A 433 -7.48 17.70 -13.44
CA LEU A 433 -6.18 17.25 -13.96
C LEU A 433 -6.38 16.05 -14.89
N LYS A 434 -6.13 16.26 -16.19
CA LYS A 434 -6.03 15.15 -17.14
C LYS A 434 -4.65 14.54 -17.00
N PHE A 435 -4.59 13.35 -16.42
CA PHE A 435 -3.38 12.54 -16.36
C PHE A 435 -3.64 11.13 -16.88
N LYS A 436 -2.54 10.48 -17.25
CA LYS A 436 -2.50 9.07 -17.66
C LYS A 436 -1.42 8.35 -16.85
N VAL A 437 -1.44 7.03 -16.92
CA VAL A 437 -0.43 6.17 -16.28
C VAL A 437 0.27 5.34 -17.37
N ALA A 438 1.54 5.05 -17.16
CA ALA A 438 2.40 4.19 -17.97
C ALA A 438 3.18 3.23 -17.04
N PRO A 439 3.70 2.10 -17.55
CA PRO A 439 4.60 1.25 -16.78
C PRO A 439 5.83 2.02 -16.30
N VAL A 440 6.52 1.52 -15.27
CA VAL A 440 7.77 2.14 -14.85
C VAL A 440 8.85 1.98 -15.94
N PRO A 441 9.71 2.99 -16.15
CA PRO A 441 10.81 2.87 -17.09
C PRO A 441 11.72 1.70 -16.73
N GLN A 442 12.36 1.13 -17.75
CA GLN A 442 13.30 0.03 -17.61
C GLN A 442 14.74 0.51 -17.88
N LEU A 443 15.73 -0.23 -17.41
CA LEU A 443 17.08 -0.13 -17.95
C LEU A 443 17.15 -0.99 -19.22
N SER A 444 17.76 -0.47 -20.28
CA SER A 444 17.86 -1.13 -21.59
C SER A 444 18.67 -2.44 -21.56
N THR A 445 19.39 -2.69 -20.45
CA THR A 445 20.20 -3.88 -20.17
C THR A 445 19.52 -4.89 -19.23
N SER A 446 18.41 -4.53 -18.57
CA SER A 446 17.74 -5.40 -17.60
C SER A 446 16.67 -6.29 -18.25
N GLY A 447 16.26 -7.33 -17.52
CA GLY A 447 14.93 -7.91 -17.74
C GLY A 447 13.84 -6.91 -17.36
N TRP A 448 12.59 -7.20 -17.73
CA TRP A 448 11.45 -6.46 -17.19
C TRP A 448 11.38 -6.66 -15.68
N ILE A 449 11.46 -5.57 -14.92
CA ILE A 449 11.30 -5.53 -13.46
C ILE A 449 10.42 -4.33 -13.09
N SER A 450 9.41 -4.57 -12.25
CA SER A 450 8.62 -3.53 -11.58
C SER A 450 8.68 -3.70 -10.05
N TRP A 451 8.17 -2.73 -9.29
CA TRP A 451 8.28 -2.71 -7.83
C TRP A 451 6.92 -2.89 -7.17
N ALA A 452 6.72 -3.99 -6.45
CA ALA A 452 5.50 -4.26 -5.69
C ALA A 452 5.55 -3.70 -4.26
N SER A 453 4.39 -3.28 -3.75
CA SER A 453 4.16 -2.94 -2.34
C SER A 453 2.68 -3.16 -2.05
N PHE A 454 2.35 -4.21 -1.29
CA PHE A 454 0.96 -4.61 -1.03
C PHE A 454 0.79 -5.42 0.24
N TRP A 455 -0.47 -5.56 0.65
CA TRP A 455 -0.88 -6.18 1.90
C TRP A 455 -1.56 -7.53 1.65
N VAL A 456 -1.44 -8.41 2.64
CA VAL A 456 -1.81 -9.82 2.57
C VAL A 456 -2.47 -10.27 3.88
N GLU A 457 -3.25 -11.34 3.83
CA GLU A 457 -4.09 -11.79 4.94
C GLU A 457 -3.54 -13.08 5.57
N GLY A 458 -3.15 -13.02 6.85
CA GLY A 458 -2.61 -14.14 7.61
C GLY A 458 -3.55 -14.64 8.70
N VAL A 459 -3.42 -15.93 9.06
CA VAL A 459 -4.11 -16.55 10.20
C VAL A 459 -3.16 -16.68 11.38
N ALA A 460 -3.62 -16.36 12.59
CA ALA A 460 -2.81 -16.47 13.80
C ALA A 460 -2.59 -17.93 14.23
N LYS A 461 -1.33 -18.30 14.42
CA LYS A 461 -0.86 -19.63 14.89
C LYS A 461 -1.38 -20.01 16.28
N LYS A 462 -1.87 -19.04 17.06
CA LYS A 462 -2.51 -19.21 18.37
C LYS A 462 -4.04 -19.22 18.33
N SER A 463 -4.67 -18.93 17.17
CA SER A 463 -6.13 -18.97 17.02
C SER A 463 -6.68 -20.36 17.35
N SER A 464 -7.87 -20.40 17.97
CA SER A 464 -8.68 -21.61 18.14
C SER A 464 -9.60 -21.87 16.94
N LEU A 465 -9.77 -20.89 16.05
CA LEU A 465 -10.67 -20.88 14.89
C LEU A 465 -9.95 -21.02 13.54
N LYS A 466 -8.70 -21.50 13.53
CA LYS A 466 -7.86 -21.61 12.32
C LYS A 466 -8.56 -22.22 11.10
N LYS A 467 -9.43 -23.22 11.29
CA LYS A 467 -10.17 -23.85 10.21
C LYS A 467 -11.11 -22.84 9.55
N GLN A 468 -11.99 -22.22 10.34
CA GLN A 468 -12.92 -21.17 9.92
C GLN A 468 -12.17 -19.95 9.35
N ALA A 469 -11.04 -19.58 9.96
CA ALA A 469 -10.20 -18.49 9.50
C ALA A 469 -9.68 -18.73 8.08
N TRP A 470 -9.16 -19.94 7.81
CA TRP A 470 -8.71 -20.31 6.46
C TRP A 470 -9.86 -20.54 5.48
N GLU A 471 -11.00 -21.08 5.91
CA GLU A 471 -12.20 -21.21 5.06
C GLU A 471 -12.73 -19.83 4.64
N PHE A 472 -12.72 -18.84 5.54
CA PHE A 472 -13.07 -17.46 5.20
C PHE A 472 -12.04 -16.81 4.26
N LEU A 473 -10.73 -16.99 4.47
CA LEU A 473 -9.73 -16.47 3.53
C LEU A 473 -9.76 -17.17 2.16
N GLN A 474 -10.09 -18.46 2.10
CA GLN A 474 -10.31 -19.17 0.83
C GLN A 474 -11.50 -18.59 0.07
N PHE A 475 -12.59 -18.29 0.80
CA PHE A 475 -13.77 -17.62 0.27
C PHE A 475 -13.45 -16.19 -0.20
N LEU A 476 -12.82 -15.35 0.62
CA LEU A 476 -12.41 -13.98 0.21
C LEU A 476 -11.51 -13.99 -1.01
N ALA A 477 -10.60 -14.96 -1.12
CA ALA A 477 -9.72 -15.15 -2.28
C ALA A 477 -10.37 -15.95 -3.42
N SER A 478 -11.70 -16.12 -3.45
CA SER A 478 -12.43 -16.65 -4.60
C SER A 478 -12.66 -15.55 -5.64
N GLN A 479 -12.81 -15.91 -6.93
CA GLN A 479 -12.97 -14.91 -7.99
C GLN A 479 -14.24 -14.07 -7.82
N ASP A 480 -15.37 -14.73 -7.52
CA ASP A 480 -16.66 -14.08 -7.25
C ASP A 480 -16.57 -13.12 -6.06
N THR A 481 -15.92 -13.52 -4.97
CA THR A 481 -15.78 -12.68 -3.76
C THR A 481 -14.83 -11.51 -3.98
N MET A 482 -13.73 -11.71 -4.73
CA MET A 482 -12.84 -10.63 -5.15
C MET A 482 -13.54 -9.63 -6.08
N GLU A 483 -14.35 -10.11 -7.04
CA GLU A 483 -15.18 -9.25 -7.89
C GLU A 483 -16.23 -8.45 -7.09
N LYS A 484 -16.88 -9.08 -6.10
CA LYS A 484 -17.80 -8.39 -5.17
C LYS A 484 -17.09 -7.31 -4.35
N LEU A 485 -15.92 -7.60 -3.78
CA LEU A 485 -15.12 -6.62 -3.04
C LEU A 485 -14.67 -5.45 -3.94
N TYR A 486 -14.28 -5.73 -5.18
CA TYR A 486 -13.92 -4.70 -6.15
C TYR A 486 -15.13 -3.83 -6.53
N GLN A 487 -16.30 -4.44 -6.78
CA GLN A 487 -17.54 -3.71 -7.09
C GLN A 487 -18.01 -2.86 -5.89
N SER A 488 -17.97 -3.43 -4.68
CA SER A 488 -18.31 -2.76 -3.42
C SER A 488 -17.42 -1.53 -3.17
N SER A 489 -16.10 -1.70 -3.29
CA SER A 489 -15.13 -0.60 -3.29
C SER A 489 -15.43 0.47 -4.34
N SER A 490 -15.82 0.05 -5.55
CA SER A 490 -16.11 0.96 -6.67
C SER A 490 -17.38 1.80 -6.48
N GLN A 491 -18.11 1.64 -5.37
CA GLN A 491 -19.23 2.52 -4.99
C GLN A 491 -18.76 3.79 -4.26
N THR A 492 -17.57 3.76 -3.64
CA THR A 492 -17.04 4.86 -2.81
C THR A 492 -15.78 5.51 -3.41
N ARG A 493 -15.08 4.79 -4.28
CA ARG A 493 -13.87 5.22 -5.00
C ARG A 493 -13.91 4.74 -6.47
N LEU A 494 -12.96 5.19 -7.28
CA LEU A 494 -12.95 4.99 -8.75
C LEU A 494 -12.83 3.52 -9.19
N PHE A 495 -12.25 2.67 -8.34
CA PHE A 495 -12.00 1.25 -8.54
C PHE A 495 -11.65 0.59 -7.19
N GLY A 496 -11.81 -0.73 -7.09
CA GLY A 496 -11.36 -1.52 -5.93
C GLY A 496 -9.90 -1.97 -6.00
N GLU A 497 -9.45 -2.70 -4.98
CA GLU A 497 -8.10 -3.28 -4.94
C GLU A 497 -7.81 -4.10 -6.21
N ILE A 498 -6.64 -3.90 -6.84
CA ILE A 498 -6.24 -4.66 -8.03
C ILE A 498 -6.04 -6.13 -7.63
N TYR A 499 -6.64 -7.04 -8.39
CA TYR A 499 -6.69 -8.46 -8.03
C TYR A 499 -5.30 -9.09 -7.88
N SER A 500 -5.08 -9.83 -6.78
CA SER A 500 -3.89 -10.66 -6.57
C SER A 500 -3.81 -11.89 -7.49
N ARG A 501 -4.95 -12.31 -8.06
CA ARG A 501 -5.06 -13.46 -8.97
C ARG A 501 -4.70 -13.07 -10.40
N ARG A 502 -3.64 -13.66 -10.95
CA ARG A 502 -3.12 -13.36 -12.30
C ARG A 502 -4.17 -13.47 -13.40
N GLN A 503 -5.04 -14.48 -13.31
CA GLN A 503 -6.08 -14.74 -14.31
C GLN A 503 -7.21 -13.69 -14.33
N MET A 504 -7.38 -12.91 -13.25
CA MET A 504 -8.40 -11.86 -13.16
C MET A 504 -7.88 -10.50 -13.62
N GLY A 505 -6.57 -10.26 -13.54
CA GLY A 505 -5.91 -9.02 -14.00
C GLY A 505 -6.39 -8.50 -15.36
N PRO A 506 -6.47 -9.33 -16.42
CA PRO A 506 -6.92 -8.90 -17.75
C PRO A 506 -8.31 -8.24 -17.83
N ALA A 507 -9.19 -8.46 -16.85
CA ALA A 507 -10.46 -7.74 -16.76
C ALA A 507 -10.27 -6.26 -16.38
N LEU A 508 -9.28 -5.96 -15.54
CA LEU A 508 -8.93 -4.60 -15.11
C LEU A 508 -8.08 -3.84 -16.16
N SER A 509 -7.39 -4.55 -17.05
CA SER A 509 -6.61 -3.97 -18.17
C SER A 509 -7.44 -3.13 -19.16
N GLN A 510 -8.77 -3.15 -19.08
CA GLN A 510 -9.66 -2.28 -19.86
C GLN A 510 -9.72 -0.84 -19.30
N ASN A 511 -9.41 -0.65 -18.02
CA ASN A 511 -9.28 0.68 -17.43
C ASN A 511 -7.86 1.21 -17.72
N PRO A 512 -7.68 2.30 -18.50
CA PRO A 512 -6.35 2.79 -18.86
C PRO A 512 -5.53 3.32 -17.68
N LEU A 513 -6.16 3.60 -16.53
CA LEU A 513 -5.47 3.95 -15.30
C LEU A 513 -4.93 2.71 -14.56
N LEU A 514 -5.57 1.54 -14.71
CA LEU A 514 -5.14 0.28 -14.07
C LEU A 514 -4.23 -0.58 -14.96
N LYS A 515 -4.38 -0.46 -16.28
CA LYS A 515 -3.67 -1.30 -17.24
C LYS A 515 -2.15 -1.39 -16.99
N PRO A 516 -1.41 -0.29 -16.72
CA PRO A 516 0.03 -0.36 -16.47
C PRO A 516 0.39 -1.23 -15.26
N PHE A 517 -0.34 -1.06 -14.15
CA PHE A 517 -0.13 -1.83 -12.93
C PHE A 517 -0.36 -3.32 -13.15
N VAL A 518 -1.40 -3.68 -13.92
CA VAL A 518 -1.72 -5.07 -14.27
C VAL A 518 -0.69 -5.67 -15.22
N ASP A 519 -0.33 -4.95 -16.29
CA ASP A 519 0.63 -5.40 -17.30
C ASP A 519 1.99 -5.75 -16.67
N GLN A 520 2.46 -4.91 -15.73
CA GLN A 520 3.78 -5.06 -15.12
C GLN A 520 3.81 -5.94 -13.85
N ALA A 521 2.65 -6.33 -13.29
CA ALA A 521 2.58 -7.12 -12.05
C ALA A 521 3.21 -8.53 -12.16
N ALA A 522 3.24 -9.10 -13.38
CA ALA A 522 3.93 -10.38 -13.64
C ALA A 522 5.47 -10.29 -13.47
N TYR A 523 6.01 -9.07 -13.53
CA TYR A 523 7.44 -8.74 -13.44
C TYR A 523 7.80 -8.04 -12.13
N ALA A 524 6.87 -7.97 -11.18
CA ALA A 524 7.09 -7.27 -9.93
C ALA A 524 8.05 -8.05 -9.03
N GLN A 525 8.91 -7.31 -8.34
CA GLN A 525 9.78 -7.75 -7.24
C GLN A 525 9.57 -6.78 -6.06
N THR A 526 10.03 -7.13 -4.86
CA THR A 526 10.01 -6.22 -3.70
C THR A 526 11.22 -6.42 -2.81
N TRP A 527 11.54 -5.41 -2.00
CA TRP A 527 12.51 -5.52 -0.92
C TRP A 527 12.07 -4.62 0.24
N TYR A 528 12.85 -4.55 1.32
CA TYR A 528 12.52 -3.79 2.54
C TYR A 528 12.62 -2.25 2.38
N LEU A 529 12.25 -1.69 1.22
CA LEU A 529 12.23 -0.24 0.94
C LEU A 529 10.82 0.30 0.65
N CYS A 530 9.78 -0.50 0.89
CA CYS A 530 8.39 -0.11 0.69
C CYS A 530 8.00 1.03 1.64
N SER A 531 7.77 2.23 1.10
CA SER A 531 7.30 3.36 1.90
C SER A 531 5.85 3.18 2.35
N ARG A 532 5.46 3.93 3.39
CA ARG A 532 4.10 3.89 3.98
C ARG A 532 3.64 2.50 4.42
N THR A 533 4.57 1.65 4.83
CA THR A 533 4.25 0.46 5.65
C THR A 533 3.96 0.84 7.11
N PHE A 534 4.55 1.94 7.61
CA PHE A 534 4.40 2.42 8.99
C PHE A 534 4.80 1.35 10.02
N ASP A 535 5.91 0.66 9.74
CA ASP A 535 6.30 -0.54 10.45
C ASP A 535 7.20 -0.30 11.66
N ASN A 536 7.92 0.83 11.73
CA ASN A 536 8.99 1.07 12.73
C ASN A 536 9.93 -0.15 12.87
N GLY A 537 10.17 -0.85 11.75
CA GLY A 537 10.53 -2.27 11.70
C GLY A 537 11.62 -2.52 10.66
N LEU A 538 11.39 -3.43 9.71
CA LEU A 538 12.36 -3.68 8.64
C LEU A 538 12.38 -2.51 7.65
N ASN A 539 11.22 -2.06 7.19
CA ASN A 539 11.13 -1.09 6.10
C ASN A 539 11.55 0.30 6.56
N ASP A 540 10.94 0.84 7.62
CA ASP A 540 11.21 2.22 8.03
C ASP A 540 12.68 2.41 8.49
N ARG A 541 13.29 1.39 9.10
CA ARG A 541 14.71 1.41 9.51
C ARG A 541 15.67 1.21 8.32
N MET A 542 15.30 0.40 7.33
CA MET A 542 16.06 0.23 6.09
C MET A 542 16.03 1.52 5.26
N ILE A 543 14.83 2.09 5.07
CA ILE A 543 14.61 3.37 4.41
C ILE A 543 15.49 4.45 5.05
N LYS A 544 15.61 4.49 6.38
CA LYS A 544 16.48 5.47 7.05
C LYS A 544 17.96 5.37 6.63
N TYR A 545 18.51 4.15 6.47
CA TYR A 545 19.91 3.99 6.00
C TYR A 545 20.15 4.42 4.56
N PHE A 546 19.12 4.39 3.69
CA PHE A 546 19.20 4.96 2.34
C PHE A 546 18.89 6.46 2.34
N GLU A 547 18.04 6.95 3.25
CA GLU A 547 17.71 8.37 3.40
C GLU A 547 18.97 9.16 3.78
N ASP A 548 19.72 8.66 4.77
CA ASP A 548 20.99 9.26 5.18
C ASP A 548 22.03 9.24 4.05
N ALA A 549 22.01 8.23 3.18
CA ALA A 549 22.91 8.12 2.02
C ALA A 549 22.54 9.06 0.86
N VAL A 550 21.26 9.14 0.48
CA VAL A 550 20.75 10.14 -0.49
C VAL A 550 21.07 11.55 0.02
N ASN A 551 20.84 11.81 1.30
CA ASN A 551 21.10 13.11 1.91
C ASN A 551 22.60 13.39 2.07
N ALA A 552 23.47 12.38 2.18
CA ALA A 552 24.92 12.53 2.12
C ALA A 552 25.41 12.91 0.73
N VAL A 553 24.95 12.20 -0.31
CA VAL A 553 25.28 12.51 -1.71
C VAL A 553 24.80 13.91 -2.10
N ASN A 554 23.58 14.30 -1.70
CA ASN A 554 23.06 15.65 -1.89
C ASN A 554 23.90 16.75 -1.21
N ARG A 555 24.62 16.44 -0.13
CA ARG A 555 25.60 17.33 0.52
C ARG A 555 27.00 17.29 -0.09
N GLY A 556 27.25 16.45 -1.10
CA GLY A 556 28.52 16.34 -1.82
C GLY A 556 29.43 15.18 -1.39
N GLU A 557 28.95 14.22 -0.61
CA GLU A 557 29.66 12.95 -0.37
C GLU A 557 29.58 12.04 -1.61
N SER A 558 30.54 11.15 -1.84
CA SER A 558 30.41 10.21 -2.96
C SER A 558 29.40 9.10 -2.65
N ALA A 559 28.61 8.69 -3.65
CA ALA A 559 27.65 7.60 -3.50
C ALA A 559 28.30 6.26 -3.06
N LYS A 560 29.59 6.08 -3.36
CA LYS A 560 30.38 4.92 -2.93
C LYS A 560 30.69 4.94 -1.43
N GLU A 561 30.99 6.10 -0.86
CA GLU A 561 31.27 6.25 0.58
C GLU A 561 29.98 6.15 1.39
N ALA A 562 28.93 6.87 0.95
CA ALA A 562 27.61 6.84 1.57
C ALA A 562 27.07 5.41 1.72
N LEU A 563 27.16 4.60 0.65
CA LEU A 563 26.65 3.23 0.66
C LEU A 563 27.49 2.20 1.43
N GLN A 564 28.76 2.49 1.78
CA GLN A 564 29.54 1.63 2.69
C GLN A 564 28.96 1.68 4.12
N THR A 565 28.54 2.87 4.54
CA THR A 565 27.80 3.07 5.80
C THR A 565 26.45 2.35 5.75
N THR A 566 25.71 2.52 4.65
CA THR A 566 24.42 1.84 4.41
C THR A 566 24.54 0.31 4.49
N THR A 567 25.45 -0.34 3.74
CA THR A 567 25.64 -1.81 3.78
C THR A 567 25.93 -2.33 5.19
N SER A 568 26.70 -1.59 5.99
CA SER A 568 27.00 -1.95 7.38
C SER A 568 25.73 -1.93 8.24
N GLY A 569 24.91 -0.88 8.09
CA GLY A 569 23.62 -0.74 8.77
C GLY A 569 22.60 -1.82 8.36
N ILE A 570 22.50 -2.10 7.05
CA ILE A 570 21.63 -3.15 6.50
C ILE A 570 22.02 -4.53 7.03
N SER A 571 23.31 -4.87 7.01
CA SER A 571 23.81 -6.16 7.54
C SER A 571 23.48 -6.34 9.03
N GLN A 572 23.62 -5.27 9.82
CA GLN A 572 23.22 -5.27 11.22
C GLN A 572 21.70 -5.37 11.39
N LEU A 573 20.90 -4.73 10.51
CA LEU A 573 19.44 -4.75 10.56
C LEU A 573 18.88 -6.13 10.22
N LEU A 574 19.28 -6.72 9.10
CA LEU A 574 18.83 -8.04 8.65
C LEU A 574 19.13 -9.11 9.71
N SER A 575 20.33 -9.09 10.30
CA SER A 575 20.71 -10.06 11.36
C SER A 575 19.86 -9.97 12.64
N GLN A 576 19.25 -8.81 12.96
CA GLN A 576 18.30 -8.70 14.09
C GLN A 576 17.01 -9.50 13.87
N TYR A 577 16.65 -9.78 12.62
CA TYR A 577 15.48 -10.58 12.23
C TYR A 577 15.85 -11.98 11.75
N GLY A 578 17.10 -12.42 11.98
CA GLY A 578 17.60 -13.73 11.53
C GLY A 578 17.79 -13.84 10.00
N LEU A 579 17.64 -12.74 9.26
CA LEU A 579 17.81 -12.70 7.82
C LEU A 579 19.30 -12.66 7.46
N ALA A 580 19.68 -13.42 6.43
CA ALA A 580 21.03 -13.39 5.90
C ALA A 580 21.26 -12.11 5.08
N ALA A 581 22.44 -11.49 5.21
CA ALA A 581 22.89 -10.40 4.36
C ALA A 581 23.42 -10.91 3.00
N SER A 582 22.68 -11.81 2.36
CA SER A 582 23.02 -12.43 1.08
C SER A 582 21.75 -12.73 0.31
N ALA A 583 21.70 -12.32 -0.96
CA ALA A 583 20.55 -12.42 -1.83
C ALA A 583 19.81 -13.80 -1.81
N PRO A 584 18.47 -13.80 -1.99
CA PRO A 584 17.75 -14.92 -2.60
C PRO A 584 18.40 -15.34 -3.92
N ARG A 585 18.12 -16.58 -4.37
CA ARG A 585 18.70 -17.17 -5.59
C ARG A 585 17.76 -17.17 -6.78
#